data_AF-A0AAV5DN36-F1
#
_entry.id   AF-A0AAV5DN36-F1
#
_cell.length_a   1.000
_cell.length_b   1.000
_cell.length_c   1.000
_cell.angle_alpha   90.00
_cell.angle_beta   90.00
_cell.angle_gamma   90.00
#
_symmetry.space_group_name_H-M   'P 1'
#
loop_
_entity.id
_entity.type
_entity.pdbx_description
1 polymer ?
#
loop_
_entity_poly.entity_id
_entity_poly.type
_entity_poly.pdbx_seq_one_letter_code
_entity_poly.pdbx_strand_id
1 'polypeptide(L)' 'MQEVEKDVKARTKGELGAAKTLCTPFDQPELPEGMLSVNCILTTSIKNGTLCFASGKPAKKWSFWGRSY' A
#
# COMPACT_ATOMS: atom_id res chain seq x y z
N MET A 1 -6.22 -1.26 8.40
CA MET A 1 -5.83 0.07 7.86
C MET A 1 -5.40 1.00 8.98
N GLN A 2 -6.20 1.14 10.05
CA GLN A 2 -5.89 2.00 11.20
C GLN A 2 -4.50 1.79 11.83
N GLU A 3 -4.02 0.54 11.96
CA GLU A 3 -2.67 0.26 12.49
C GLU A 3 -1.57 0.82 11.57
N VAL A 4 -1.73 0.64 10.26
CA VAL A 4 -0.80 1.15 9.24
C VAL A 4 -0.79 2.67 9.23
N GLU A 5 -1.96 3.31 9.39
CA GLU A 5 -2.03 4.77 9.51
C GLU A 5 -1.30 5.29 10.73
N LYS A 6 -1.41 4.62 11.88
CA LYS A 6 -0.67 4.98 13.10
C LYS A 6 0.84 4.79 12.91
N ASP A 7 1.26 3.67 12.32
CA ASP A 7 2.68 3.39 12.05
C ASP A 7 3.29 4.42 11.10
N VAL A 8 2.64 4.65 9.95
CA VAL A 8 3.10 5.63 8.95
C VAL A 8 3.11 7.02 9.55
N LYS A 9 2.09 7.40 10.33
CA LYS A 9 2.05 8.70 11.01
C LYS A 9 3.19 8.85 12.01
N ALA A 10 3.52 7.83 12.79
CA ALA A 10 4.62 7.87 13.75
C ALA A 10 5.98 7.95 13.04
N ARG A 11 6.19 7.14 12.00
CA ARG A 11 7.46 7.08 11.23
C ARG A 11 7.73 8.33 10.39
N THR A 12 6.68 8.98 9.90
CA THR A 12 6.80 10.14 9.01
C THR A 12 6.59 11.48 9.70
N LYS A 13 6.42 11.48 11.04
CA LYS A 13 6.28 12.70 11.84
C LYS A 13 7.58 13.51 11.80
N GLY A 14 7.61 14.54 10.97
CA GLY A 14 8.69 15.52 10.91
C GLY A 14 8.16 16.95 11.03
N GLU A 15 9.02 17.94 10.80
CA GLU A 15 8.67 19.36 10.93
C GLU A 15 7.51 19.79 10.00
N LEU A 16 7.39 19.15 8.83
CA LEU A 16 6.34 19.41 7.84
C LEU A 16 5.04 18.60 8.08
N GLY A 17 4.88 18.02 9.27
CA GLY A 17 3.73 17.17 9.61
C GLY A 17 3.89 15.71 9.20
N ALA A 18 2.96 14.89 9.67
CA ALA A 18 2.95 13.45 9.44
C ALA A 18 2.14 13.09 8.20
N ALA A 19 2.60 12.09 7.44
CA ALA A 19 1.84 11.56 6.31
C ALA A 19 0.58 10.86 6.81
N LYS A 20 -0.55 11.12 6.15
CA LYS A 20 -1.84 10.48 6.40
C LYS A 20 -2.45 10.04 5.08
N THR A 21 -3.45 9.16 5.16
CA THR A 21 -4.27 8.83 3.99
C THR A 21 -5.10 10.06 3.61
N LEU A 22 -5.03 10.45 2.35
CA LEU A 22 -5.79 11.57 1.80
C LEU A 22 -7.16 11.10 1.32
N CYS A 23 -7.17 10.14 0.40
CA CYS A 23 -8.40 9.56 -0.13
C CYS A 23 -8.14 8.15 -0.68
N THR A 24 -9.24 7.42 -0.83
CA THR A 24 -9.31 6.16 -1.58
C THR A 24 -10.03 6.51 -2.89
N PRO A 25 -9.36 6.48 -4.07
CA PRO A 25 -10.03 6.82 -5.33
C PRO A 25 -11.16 5.82 -5.62
N PHE A 26 -12.20 6.25 -6.34
CA PHE A 26 -13.29 5.34 -6.72
C PHE A 26 -12.85 4.39 -7.84
N ASP A 27 -12.20 4.92 -8.88
CA ASP A 27 -11.55 4.12 -9.91
C ASP A 27 -10.18 3.64 -9.42
N GLN A 28 -10.16 2.41 -8.92
CA GLN A 28 -8.92 1.74 -8.49
C GLN A 28 -8.56 0.62 -9.45
N PRO A 29 -7.27 0.50 -9.83
CA PRO A 29 -6.82 -0.67 -10.57
C PRO A 29 -6.99 -1.92 -9.70
N GLU A 30 -7.34 -3.03 -10.34
CA GLU A 30 -7.52 -4.31 -9.66
C GLU A 30 -6.24 -4.69 -8.92
N LEU A 31 -6.37 -4.94 -7.62
CA LEU A 31 -5.29 -5.51 -6.85
C LEU A 31 -5.20 -6.98 -7.23
N PRO A 32 -4.01 -7.50 -7.57
CA PRO A 32 -3.83 -8.93 -7.77
C PRO A 32 -3.91 -9.63 -6.40
N GLU A 33 -5.13 -9.79 -5.90
CA GLU A 33 -5.50 -10.66 -4.79
C GLU A 33 -5.44 -12.12 -5.30
N GLY A 34 -4.23 -12.59 -5.61
CA GLY A 34 -3.95 -14.01 -5.72
C GLY A 34 -4.25 -14.70 -7.07
N MET A 35 -4.33 -14.00 -8.21
CA MET A 35 -4.46 -14.70 -9.50
C MET A 35 -3.13 -14.85 -10.24
N LEU A 36 -2.65 -16.10 -10.24
CA LEU A 36 -1.87 -16.74 -11.30
C LEU A 36 -2.36 -16.30 -12.69
N SER A 37 -1.48 -15.73 -13.51
CA SER A 37 -1.46 -15.85 -14.98
C SER A 37 -0.92 -14.55 -15.62
N VAL A 38 0.39 -14.39 -15.60
CA VAL A 38 1.11 -14.11 -16.85
C VAL A 38 2.40 -14.91 -16.80
N ASN A 39 2.66 -15.68 -17.86
CA ASN A 39 3.90 -16.40 -18.07
C ASN A 39 5.05 -15.40 -18.16
N CYS A 40 5.61 -14.99 -17.03
CA CYS A 40 6.89 -14.32 -17.00
C CYS A 40 7.91 -15.33 -16.49
N ILE A 41 8.53 -16.03 -17.44
CA ILE A 41 9.58 -17.05 -17.25
C ILE A 41 10.87 -16.43 -16.63
N LEU A 42 10.83 -15.21 -16.08
CA LEU A 42 12.03 -14.39 -15.87
C LEU A 42 12.21 -13.71 -14.50
N THR A 43 11.38 -13.94 -13.48
CA THR A 43 11.62 -13.32 -12.17
C THR A 43 11.51 -14.29 -11.00
N THR A 44 12.66 -14.86 -10.64
CA THR A 44 12.92 -15.58 -9.40
C THR A 44 12.83 -14.64 -8.20
N SER A 45 11.64 -14.15 -7.84
CA SER A 45 11.32 -13.67 -6.48
C SER A 45 9.84 -13.28 -6.37
N ILE A 46 9.21 -13.74 -5.30
CA ILE A 46 7.91 -13.27 -4.76
C ILE A 46 6.66 -13.90 -5.43
N LYS A 47 6.25 -15.04 -4.89
CA LYS A 47 4.97 -15.74 -5.14
C LYS A 47 3.77 -15.24 -4.29
N ASN A 48 3.83 -14.06 -3.68
CA ASN A 48 2.73 -13.56 -2.84
C ASN A 48 2.18 -12.27 -3.41
N GLY A 49 0.85 -12.17 -3.54
CA GLY A 49 0.14 -11.01 -4.09
C GLY A 49 0.52 -9.67 -3.43
N THR A 50 0.04 -8.56 -3.98
CA THR A 50 0.45 -7.20 -3.56
C THR A 50 0.30 -7.03 -2.04
N LEU A 51 1.44 -6.82 -1.36
CA LEU A 51 1.49 -6.59 0.08
C LEU A 51 1.37 -5.10 0.41
N CYS A 52 0.82 -4.82 1.58
CA CYS A 52 0.79 -3.49 2.16
C CYS A 52 2.22 -3.03 2.48
N PHE A 53 2.62 -1.90 1.92
CA PHE A 53 3.96 -1.31 2.05
C PHE A 53 4.44 -1.10 3.50
N ALA A 54 3.53 -0.99 4.46
CA ALA A 54 3.86 -0.76 5.87
C ALA A 54 3.69 -2.01 6.75
N SER A 55 2.67 -2.85 6.50
CA SER A 55 2.36 -3.99 7.39
C SER A 55 2.80 -5.35 6.86
N GLY A 56 3.16 -5.46 5.57
CA GLY A 56 3.47 -6.75 4.94
C GLY A 56 2.27 -7.71 4.83
N LYS A 57 1.07 -7.30 5.23
CA LYS A 57 -0.20 -8.04 5.03
C LYS A 57 -0.71 -7.84 3.60
N PRO A 58 -1.52 -8.75 3.02
CA PRO A 58 -2.12 -8.54 1.71
C PRO A 58 -2.89 -7.23 1.64
N ALA A 59 -2.66 -6.44 0.58
CA ALA A 59 -3.30 -5.15 0.36
C ALA A 59 -4.74 -5.35 -0.11
N LYS A 60 -5.66 -4.54 0.42
CA LYS A 60 -7.10 -4.64 0.12
C LYS A 60 -7.61 -3.55 -0.82
N LYS A 61 -6.92 -2.40 -0.86
CA LYS A 61 -7.29 -1.24 -1.67
C LYS A 61 -6.10 -0.31 -1.84
N TRP A 62 -6.11 0.47 -2.92
CA TRP A 62 -5.17 1.58 -3.11
C TRP A 62 -5.65 2.78 -2.30
N SER A 63 -4.70 3.52 -1.72
CA SER A 63 -5.01 4.74 -0.98
C SER A 63 -3.90 5.74 -1.21
N PHE A 64 -4.26 6.98 -1.46
CA PHE A 64 -3.29 8.06 -1.58
C PHE A 64 -2.82 8.49 -0.19
N TRP A 65 -1.51 8.67 -0.06
CA TRP A 65 -0.87 9.14 1.14
C TRP A 65 -0.17 10.46 0.85
N GLY A 66 -0.23 11.39 1.79
CA GLY A 66 0.43 12.68 1.65
C GLY A 66 0.45 13.44 2.97
N ARG A 67 1.16 14.56 2.95
CA ARG A 67 1.13 15.55 4.03
C ARG A 67 0.05 16.57 3.70
N SER A 68 -0.72 16.99 4.70
CA SER A 68 -1.60 18.16 4.54
C SER A 68 -0.84 19.38 5.05
N TYR A 69 -0.79 20.41 4.22
CA TYR A 69 -0.35 21.75 4.58
C TYR A 69 -1.48 22.54 5.24
#